data_AF-A0A7W1J6H2-F1
#
_entry.id   AF-A0A7W1J6H2-F1
#
_cell.length_a   1.000
_cell.length_b   1.000
_cell.length_c   1.000
_cell.angle_alpha   90.00
_cell.angle_beta   90.00
_cell.angle_gamma   90.00
#
_symmetry.space_group_name_H-M   'P 1'
#
loop_
_entity.id
_entity.type
_entity.pdbx_description
1 polymer ?
#
loop_
_entity_poly.entity_id
_entity_poly.type
_entity_poly.pdbx_seq_one_letter_code
_entity_poly.pdbx_strand_id
1 'polypeptide(L)'
;IAVLVISCPCAMGLATPTAVMVGIGRAAKRGILIKGGNTLEEFAKINTIVFDKTGTLTTGNFKIKNINYFNSTDKKEVAEILFQLEQHSSHPIAKSLITELKGTEISKKFNSIKEEKGLGVSATDTENNTYKIGSYKIASHLTQENDHNIYVLKNNQLIATLDIEDDLKTNTVSTIAVLHRQGIKTILLSGDHQKKCEALAKKINIDKIYCEQSPSQKLILIDQLVSKYPTAMAGDGVNDAPALAKATVGISISNATQVAIQSAQIILLKNNDLAALSEAYLISKHTLITIKQNLFWAFFYNIIAIPVAALGLLNPMIGALTMALSDVIVIGNSIRLKNKKLS
;
A
#
# COMPACT_ATOMS: atom_id res chain seq x y z
N ILE A 1 -43.20 34.59 -5.63
CA ILE A 1 -43.42 33.38 -4.79
C ILE A 1 -42.90 32.12 -5.50
N ALA A 2 -43.40 31.77 -6.69
CA ALA A 2 -42.96 30.57 -7.44
C ALA A 2 -41.43 30.50 -7.65
N VAL A 3 -40.79 31.62 -8.02
CA VAL A 3 -39.33 31.71 -8.18
C VAL A 3 -38.57 31.37 -6.90
N LEU A 4 -39.02 31.87 -5.73
CA LEU A 4 -38.39 31.58 -4.44
C LEU A 4 -38.51 30.10 -4.08
N VAL A 5 -39.70 29.52 -4.28
CA VAL A 5 -39.98 28.10 -4.02
C VAL A 5 -39.06 27.20 -4.86
N ILE A 6 -38.81 27.54 -6.12
CA ILE A 6 -38.00 26.75 -7.05
C ILE A 6 -36.50 27.01 -6.92
N SER A 7 -36.10 28.09 -6.25
CA SER A 7 -34.68 28.46 -6.17
C SER A 7 -33.84 27.53 -5.29
N CYS A 8 -34.46 26.80 -4.35
CA CYS A 8 -33.77 25.90 -3.44
C CYS A 8 -33.68 24.47 -4.02
N PRO A 9 -32.48 23.94 -4.32
CA PRO A 9 -32.33 22.59 -4.85
C PRO A 9 -32.35 21.55 -3.71
N CYS A 10 -33.52 21.05 -3.32
CA CYS A 10 -33.66 20.02 -2.27
C CYS A 10 -32.78 18.78 -2.53
N ALA A 11 -32.72 18.34 -3.79
CA ALA A 11 -31.93 17.18 -4.22
C ALA A 11 -30.42 17.34 -4.02
N MET A 12 -29.91 18.58 -3.95
CA MET A 12 -28.48 18.85 -3.76
C MET A 12 -27.98 18.27 -2.43
N GLY A 13 -28.78 18.36 -1.36
CA GLY A 13 -28.43 17.81 -0.06
C GLY A 13 -28.30 16.28 -0.04
N LEU A 14 -28.95 15.59 -0.98
CA LEU A 14 -28.90 14.13 -1.12
C LEU A 14 -27.90 13.65 -2.18
N ALA A 15 -27.54 14.51 -3.13
CA ALA A 15 -26.74 14.16 -4.29
C ALA A 15 -25.42 13.48 -3.94
N THR A 16 -24.63 14.09 -3.05
CA THR A 16 -23.32 13.56 -2.63
C THR A 16 -23.45 12.46 -1.57
N PRO A 17 -24.19 12.64 -0.45
CA PRO A 17 -24.21 11.63 0.61
C PRO A 17 -24.77 10.28 0.17
N THR A 18 -25.78 10.25 -0.70
CA THR A 18 -26.34 8.97 -1.20
C THR A 18 -25.36 8.22 -2.09
N ALA A 19 -24.65 8.92 -2.98
CA ALA A 19 -23.64 8.31 -3.85
C ALA A 19 -22.46 7.78 -3.04
N VAL A 20 -21.95 8.58 -2.09
CA VAL A 20 -20.86 8.19 -1.18
C VAL A 20 -21.27 6.97 -0.34
N MET A 21 -22.47 6.98 0.24
CA MET A 21 -22.97 5.85 1.05
C MET A 21 -23.02 4.56 0.23
N VAL A 22 -23.54 4.60 -1.00
CA VAL A 22 -23.58 3.42 -1.88
C VAL A 22 -22.17 3.00 -2.31
N GLY A 23 -21.29 3.96 -2.61
CA GLY A 23 -19.89 3.71 -3.00
C GLY A 23 -19.10 3.01 -1.88
N ILE A 24 -19.13 3.57 -0.66
CA ILE A 24 -18.49 2.99 0.53
C ILE A 24 -19.11 1.63 0.86
N GLY A 25 -20.44 1.50 0.83
CA GLY A 25 -21.10 0.22 1.08
C GLY A 25 -20.72 -0.86 0.06
N ARG A 26 -20.51 -0.47 -1.20
CA ARG A 26 -20.01 -1.37 -2.25
C ARG A 26 -18.55 -1.76 -2.03
N ALA A 27 -17.69 -0.80 -1.66
CA ALA A 27 -16.29 -1.06 -1.33
C ALA A 27 -16.16 -2.01 -0.13
N ALA A 28 -16.92 -1.78 0.93
CA ALA A 28 -16.92 -2.61 2.14
C ALA A 28 -17.28 -4.07 1.84
N LYS A 29 -18.28 -4.32 0.98
CA LYS A 29 -18.64 -5.68 0.51
C LYS A 29 -17.53 -6.39 -0.27
N ARG A 30 -16.55 -5.65 -0.78
CA ARG A 30 -15.37 -6.16 -1.48
C ARG A 30 -14.16 -6.29 -0.57
N GLY A 31 -14.29 -5.97 0.72
CA GLY A 31 -13.19 -5.97 1.68
C GLY A 31 -12.32 -4.71 1.58
N ILE A 32 -12.87 -3.60 1.11
CA ILE A 32 -12.18 -2.31 0.99
C ILE A 32 -12.86 -1.33 1.95
N LEU A 33 -12.16 -0.92 3.00
CA LEU A 33 -12.67 0.07 3.94
C LEU A 33 -12.13 1.45 3.55
N ILE A 34 -13.04 2.41 3.35
CA ILE A 34 -12.71 3.79 3.02
C ILE A 34 -13.19 4.68 4.16
N LYS A 35 -12.28 5.43 4.78
CA LYS A 35 -12.59 6.35 5.87
C LYS A 35 -13.10 7.68 5.32
N GLY A 36 -14.42 7.83 5.30
CA GLY A 36 -15.08 9.08 4.92
C GLY A 36 -15.24 9.29 3.40
N GLY A 37 -16.16 10.18 3.04
CA GLY A 37 -16.47 10.50 1.64
C GLY A 37 -15.36 11.28 0.92
N ASN A 38 -14.67 12.18 1.62
CA ASN A 38 -13.59 12.99 1.04
C ASN A 38 -12.46 12.11 0.50
N THR A 39 -12.05 11.08 1.26
CA THR A 39 -11.05 10.09 0.84
C THR A 39 -11.43 9.44 -0.49
N LEU A 40 -12.71 9.09 -0.64
CA LEU A 40 -13.22 8.46 -1.87
C LEU A 40 -13.09 9.42 -3.05
N GLU A 41 -13.44 10.69 -2.87
CA GLU A 41 -13.30 11.72 -3.90
C GLU A 41 -11.85 12.05 -4.25
N GLU A 42 -10.97 12.13 -3.25
CA GLU A 42 -9.53 12.36 -3.43
C GLU A 42 -8.90 11.18 -4.15
N PHE A 43 -9.23 9.95 -3.76
CA PHE A 43 -8.74 8.74 -4.41
C PHE A 43 -9.24 8.62 -5.85
N ALA A 44 -10.42 9.13 -6.18
CA ALA A 44 -10.89 9.20 -7.57
C ALA A 44 -10.08 10.18 -8.45
N LYS A 45 -9.37 11.14 -7.83
CA LYS A 45 -8.61 12.22 -8.49
C LYS A 45 -7.10 11.95 -8.55
N ILE A 46 -6.60 10.88 -7.90
CA ILE A 46 -5.16 10.59 -7.94
C ILE A 46 -4.69 10.32 -9.38
N ASN A 47 -3.43 10.66 -9.61
CA ASN A 47 -2.73 10.37 -10.87
C ASN A 47 -1.47 9.51 -10.66
N THR A 48 -1.04 9.35 -9.40
CA THR A 48 0.20 8.69 -9.03
C THR A 48 -0.05 7.80 -7.82
N ILE A 49 0.44 6.56 -7.87
CA ILE A 49 0.50 5.66 -6.71
C ILE A 49 1.97 5.31 -6.46
N VAL A 50 2.41 5.58 -5.24
CA VAL A 50 3.70 5.14 -4.71
C VAL A 50 3.47 3.84 -3.96
N PHE A 51 4.28 2.83 -4.25
CA PHE A 51 4.25 1.54 -3.61
C PHE A 51 5.50 1.37 -2.76
N ASP A 52 5.32 0.99 -1.50
CA ASP A 52 6.39 0.31 -0.80
C ASP A 52 6.64 -1.07 -1.43
N LYS A 53 7.85 -1.61 -1.27
CA LYS A 53 8.19 -2.92 -1.81
C LYS A 53 7.68 -4.05 -0.91
N THR A 54 8.22 -4.10 0.30
CA THR A 54 8.14 -5.26 1.20
C THR A 54 6.75 -5.33 1.82
N GLY A 55 6.13 -6.51 1.84
CA GLY A 55 4.78 -6.70 2.38
C GLY A 55 3.67 -6.02 1.56
N THR A 56 4.01 -5.22 0.55
CA THR A 56 3.09 -4.45 -0.30
C THR A 56 2.97 -5.09 -1.67
N LEU A 57 3.99 -4.97 -2.51
CA LEU A 57 4.09 -5.64 -3.82
C LEU A 57 4.55 -7.09 -3.66
N THR A 58 5.38 -7.34 -2.64
CA THR A 58 5.86 -8.66 -2.29
C THR A 58 5.12 -9.21 -1.07
N THR A 59 5.29 -10.49 -0.79
CA THR A 59 4.59 -11.16 0.30
C THR A 59 5.10 -10.77 1.70
N GLY A 60 6.34 -10.29 1.79
CA GLY A 60 7.03 -10.09 3.08
C GLY A 60 7.53 -11.40 3.69
N ASN A 61 7.34 -12.54 3.02
CA ASN A 61 7.84 -13.84 3.43
C ASN A 61 9.12 -14.13 2.65
N PHE A 62 10.25 -13.91 3.29
CA PHE A 62 11.54 -14.12 2.66
C PHE A 62 11.85 -15.61 2.52
N LYS A 63 12.60 -15.95 1.47
CA LYS A 63 13.17 -17.28 1.24
C LYS A 63 14.66 -17.17 0.96
N ILE A 64 15.43 -18.16 1.37
CA ILE A 64 16.84 -18.29 1.06
C ILE A 64 16.95 -18.67 -0.41
N LYS A 65 17.44 -17.74 -1.22
CA LYS A 65 17.71 -17.99 -2.63
C LYS A 65 19.01 -18.77 -2.80
N ASN A 66 20.05 -18.34 -2.09
CA ASN A 66 21.38 -18.92 -2.19
C ASN A 66 22.17 -18.66 -0.90
N ILE A 67 23.06 -19.60 -0.57
CA ILE A 67 24.07 -19.46 0.47
C ILE A 67 25.43 -19.75 -0.16
N ASN A 68 26.31 -18.76 -0.15
CA ASN A 68 27.70 -18.92 -0.58
C ASN A 68 28.54 -19.22 0.67
N TYR A 69 29.27 -20.32 0.64
CA TYR A 69 30.11 -20.77 1.75
C TYR A 69 31.58 -20.49 1.46
N PHE A 70 32.31 -20.03 2.47
CA PHE A 70 33.74 -19.70 2.36
C PHE A 70 34.57 -20.61 3.28
N ASN A 71 35.87 -20.73 2.98
CA ASN A 71 36.87 -21.39 3.81
C ASN A 71 36.56 -22.85 4.19
N SER A 72 35.88 -23.60 3.30
CA SER A 72 35.48 -25.01 3.51
C SER A 72 34.63 -25.23 4.77
N THR A 73 33.88 -24.20 5.19
CA THR A 73 33.01 -24.27 6.38
C THR A 73 31.89 -25.29 6.17
N ASP A 74 31.54 -26.03 7.23
CA ASP A 74 30.43 -26.98 7.19
C ASP A 74 29.10 -26.24 6.99
N LYS A 75 28.31 -26.72 6.02
CA LYS A 75 26.96 -26.19 5.73
C LYS A 75 26.03 -26.35 6.93
N LYS A 76 26.17 -27.45 7.68
CA LYS A 76 25.37 -27.69 8.90
C LYS A 76 25.68 -26.65 9.97
N GLU A 77 26.96 -26.31 10.15
CA GLU A 77 27.39 -25.29 11.10
C GLU A 77 26.79 -23.92 10.78
N VAL A 78 26.81 -23.49 9.51
CA VAL A 78 26.22 -22.21 9.10
C VAL A 78 24.70 -22.17 9.29
N ALA A 79 24.00 -23.24 8.91
CA ALA A 79 22.56 -23.35 9.11
C ALA A 79 22.19 -23.28 10.60
N GLU A 80 22.97 -23.95 11.44
CA GLU A 80 22.78 -23.94 12.89
C GLU A 80 23.01 -22.54 13.48
N ILE A 81 24.08 -21.85 13.08
CA ILE A 81 24.37 -20.47 13.53
C ILE A 81 23.22 -19.54 13.14
N LEU A 82 22.77 -19.58 11.89
CA LEU A 82 21.66 -18.77 11.41
C LEU A 82 20.38 -19.04 12.20
N PHE A 83 20.01 -20.31 12.35
CA PHE A 83 18.78 -20.69 13.04
C PHE A 83 18.77 -20.26 14.52
N GLN A 84 19.89 -20.43 15.23
CA GLN A 84 19.98 -20.07 16.64
C GLN A 84 20.07 -18.55 16.85
N LEU A 85 20.89 -17.83 16.07
CA LEU A 85 21.05 -16.38 16.27
C LEU A 85 19.80 -15.62 15.82
N GLU A 86 19.14 -16.03 14.73
CA GLU A 86 17.91 -15.37 14.25
C GLU A 86 16.74 -15.54 15.23
N GLN A 87 16.69 -16.62 16.04
CA GLN A 87 15.68 -16.76 17.10
C GLN A 87 15.69 -15.62 18.12
N HIS A 88 16.83 -14.94 18.25
CA HIS A 88 16.99 -13.80 19.15
C HIS A 88 16.89 -12.45 18.44
N SER A 89 16.67 -12.43 17.11
CA SER A 89 16.48 -11.18 16.38
C SER A 89 15.01 -10.76 16.36
N SER A 90 14.80 -9.45 16.48
CA SER A 90 13.49 -8.82 16.30
C SER A 90 13.19 -8.48 14.84
N HIS A 91 14.12 -8.74 13.91
CA HIS A 91 14.01 -8.33 12.52
C HIS A 91 12.96 -9.16 11.74
N PRO A 92 12.18 -8.57 10.82
CA PRO A 92 11.18 -9.30 10.02
C PRO A 92 11.75 -10.49 9.23
N ILE A 93 12.98 -10.37 8.72
CA ILE A 93 13.69 -11.44 7.99
C ILE A 93 13.92 -12.67 8.88
N ALA A 94 14.18 -12.46 10.18
CA ALA A 94 14.50 -13.53 11.13
C ALA A 94 13.40 -14.60 11.18
N LYS A 95 12.13 -14.17 11.23
CA LYS A 95 10.97 -15.08 11.27
C LYS A 95 10.90 -15.99 10.05
N SER A 96 11.19 -15.44 8.87
CA SER A 96 11.21 -16.20 7.63
C SER A 96 12.36 -17.22 7.62
N LEU A 97 13.57 -16.80 8.02
CA LEU A 97 14.74 -17.69 8.09
C LEU A 97 14.56 -18.81 9.11
N ILE A 98 14.01 -18.54 10.30
CA ILE A 98 13.70 -19.56 11.30
C ILE A 98 12.73 -20.59 10.74
N THR A 99 11.74 -20.15 9.96
CA THR A 99 10.74 -21.05 9.38
C THR A 99 11.35 -21.94 8.31
N GLU A 100 12.26 -21.41 7.50
CA GLU A 100 12.93 -22.13 6.42
C GLU A 100 14.02 -23.08 6.92
N LEU A 101 14.73 -22.69 7.98
CA LEU A 101 15.77 -23.49 8.64
C LEU A 101 15.19 -24.40 9.75
N LYS A 102 13.86 -24.54 9.82
CA LYS A 102 13.20 -25.37 10.81
C LYS A 102 13.55 -26.85 10.58
N GLY A 103 14.06 -27.52 11.62
CA GLY A 103 14.56 -28.89 11.53
C GLY A 103 16.09 -29.00 11.46
N THR A 104 16.80 -27.88 11.52
CA THR A 104 18.26 -27.87 11.72
C THR A 104 18.63 -28.52 13.05
N GLU A 105 19.59 -29.45 13.01
CA GLU A 105 20.13 -30.10 14.22
C GLU A 105 20.86 -29.07 15.08
N ILE A 106 20.51 -29.03 16.38
CA ILE A 106 21.15 -28.14 17.35
C ILE A 106 22.15 -28.96 18.17
N SER A 107 23.43 -28.64 18.00
CA SER A 107 24.57 -29.21 18.68
C SER A 107 25.37 -28.17 19.50
N LYS A 108 25.45 -26.93 19.02
CA LYS A 108 26.18 -25.82 19.62
C LYS A 108 25.36 -25.10 20.69
N LYS A 109 26.05 -24.69 21.75
CA LYS A 109 25.50 -23.85 22.82
C LYS A 109 26.20 -22.49 22.82
N PHE A 110 25.40 -21.42 22.82
CA PHE A 110 25.90 -20.06 22.98
C PHE A 110 25.78 -19.61 24.43
N ASN A 111 26.86 -19.05 24.97
CA ASN A 111 26.92 -18.48 26.32
C ASN A 111 26.27 -17.10 26.38
N SER A 112 26.37 -16.34 25.29
CA SER A 112 25.78 -15.00 25.19
C SER A 112 25.37 -14.72 23.76
N ILE A 113 24.19 -14.14 23.59
CA ILE A 113 23.67 -13.65 22.32
C ILE A 113 23.21 -12.20 22.52
N LYS A 114 23.61 -11.30 21.63
CA LYS A 114 23.30 -9.87 21.70
C LYS A 114 22.90 -9.33 20.33
N GLU A 115 21.74 -8.68 20.27
CA GLU A 115 21.29 -7.94 19.07
C GLU A 115 21.84 -6.51 19.11
N GLU A 116 22.57 -6.12 18.07
CA GLU A 116 23.10 -4.78 17.85
C GLU A 116 22.27 -4.09 16.75
N LYS A 117 21.46 -3.10 17.14
CA LYS A 117 20.55 -2.40 16.23
C LYS A 117 21.29 -1.84 15.01
N GLY A 118 20.88 -2.25 13.82
CA GLY A 118 21.42 -1.77 12.54
C GLY A 118 22.74 -2.41 12.12
N LEU A 119 23.26 -3.38 12.88
CA LEU A 119 24.43 -4.19 12.53
C LEU A 119 24.06 -5.66 12.37
N GLY A 120 23.37 -6.24 13.35
CA GLY A 120 22.91 -7.63 13.32
C GLY A 120 22.91 -8.30 14.71
N VAL A 121 23.12 -9.63 14.76
CA VAL A 121 23.19 -10.40 16.00
C VAL A 121 24.59 -10.97 16.16
N SER A 122 25.14 -10.87 17.38
CA SER A 122 26.41 -11.46 17.76
C SER A 122 26.23 -12.52 18.84
N ALA A 123 27.07 -13.56 18.82
CA ALA A 123 27.05 -14.61 19.82
C ALA A 123 28.46 -15.12 20.14
N THR A 124 28.62 -15.70 21.33
CA THR A 124 29.84 -16.39 21.75
C THR A 124 29.48 -17.79 22.24
N ASP A 125 30.20 -18.81 21.77
CA ASP A 125 29.98 -20.21 22.19
C ASP A 125 30.76 -20.59 23.46
N THR A 126 30.59 -21.84 23.90
CA THR A 126 31.30 -22.41 25.07
C THR A 126 32.81 -22.55 24.87
N GLU A 127 33.27 -22.57 23.62
CA GLU A 127 34.69 -22.67 23.24
C GLU A 127 35.32 -21.29 23.00
N ASN A 128 34.59 -20.22 23.34
CA ASN A 128 35.02 -18.82 23.20
C ASN A 128 35.19 -18.35 21.74
N ASN A 129 34.57 -19.04 20.77
CA ASN A 129 34.46 -18.55 19.41
C ASN A 129 33.37 -17.48 19.33
N THR A 130 33.61 -16.47 18.49
CA THR A 130 32.68 -15.36 18.24
C THR A 130 31.99 -15.52 16.89
N TYR A 131 30.68 -15.32 16.87
CA TYR A 131 29.86 -15.41 15.67
C TYR A 131 29.10 -14.11 15.49
N LYS A 132 28.94 -13.66 14.23
CA LYS A 132 28.10 -12.50 13.91
C LYS A 132 27.30 -12.79 12.63
N ILE A 133 26.03 -12.43 12.65
CA ILE A 133 25.16 -12.39 11.47
C ILE A 133 24.62 -10.98 11.30
N GLY A 134 24.56 -10.47 10.07
CA GLY A 134 24.06 -9.10 9.87
C GLY A 134 24.34 -8.50 8.49
N SER A 135 24.18 -7.18 8.40
CA SER A 135 24.34 -6.41 7.15
C SER A 135 25.80 -6.28 6.70
N TYR A 136 26.06 -5.85 5.47
CA TYR A 136 27.42 -5.64 4.93
C TYR A 136 28.37 -4.86 5.85
N LYS A 137 27.86 -3.97 6.71
CA LYS A 137 28.68 -3.22 7.67
C LYS A 137 29.59 -4.12 8.52
N ILE A 138 29.13 -5.31 8.93
CA ILE A 138 29.94 -6.22 9.75
C ILE A 138 31.03 -6.96 8.96
N ALA A 139 30.95 -6.97 7.63
CA ALA A 139 31.88 -7.64 6.73
C ALA A 139 32.67 -6.68 5.84
N SER A 140 32.43 -5.36 5.96
CA SER A 140 33.04 -4.33 5.10
C SER A 140 34.56 -4.28 5.14
N HIS A 141 35.19 -4.74 6.22
CA HIS A 141 36.65 -4.87 6.34
C HIS A 141 37.21 -6.19 5.79
N LEU A 142 36.34 -7.12 5.36
CA LEU A 142 36.70 -8.48 4.94
C LEU A 142 36.35 -8.79 3.49
N THR A 143 35.33 -8.13 2.93
CA THR A 143 34.95 -8.25 1.52
C THR A 143 34.49 -6.91 0.97
N GLN A 144 34.70 -6.72 -0.34
CA GLN A 144 34.13 -5.59 -1.08
C GLN A 144 32.77 -5.91 -1.71
N GLU A 145 32.35 -7.18 -1.68
CA GLU A 145 31.07 -7.63 -2.21
C GLU A 145 29.93 -7.18 -1.28
N ASN A 146 29.16 -6.18 -1.71
CA ASN A 146 28.03 -5.60 -0.97
C ASN A 146 26.65 -6.01 -1.56
N ASP A 147 26.60 -7.03 -2.40
CA ASP A 147 25.35 -7.40 -3.08
C ASP A 147 24.45 -8.35 -2.24
N HIS A 148 25.01 -8.94 -1.17
CA HIS A 148 24.34 -9.92 -0.33
C HIS A 148 23.51 -9.30 0.79
N ASN A 149 22.48 -10.02 1.24
CA ASN A 149 21.57 -9.55 2.28
C ASN A 149 22.14 -9.75 3.68
N ILE A 150 22.73 -10.91 3.94
CA ILE A 150 23.25 -11.30 5.26
C ILE A 150 24.65 -11.85 5.10
N TYR A 151 25.54 -11.44 6.01
CA TYR A 151 26.92 -11.90 6.12
C TYR A 151 27.06 -12.66 7.43
N VAL A 152 27.74 -13.81 7.39
CA VAL A 152 27.97 -14.68 8.55
C VAL A 152 29.46 -14.75 8.80
N LEU A 153 29.86 -14.41 10.02
CA LEU A 153 31.25 -14.36 10.46
C LEU A 153 31.48 -15.32 11.61
N LYS A 154 32.66 -15.93 11.62
CA LYS A 154 33.21 -16.69 12.74
C LYS A 154 34.62 -16.18 13.02
N ASN A 155 34.91 -15.79 14.26
CA ASN A 155 36.22 -15.27 14.68
C ASN A 155 36.78 -14.19 13.74
N ASN A 156 35.90 -13.26 13.33
CA ASN A 156 36.22 -12.19 12.39
C ASN A 156 36.66 -12.65 10.99
N GLN A 157 36.27 -13.86 10.57
CA GLN A 157 36.42 -14.37 9.22
C GLN A 157 35.05 -14.59 8.59
N LEU A 158 34.89 -14.20 7.33
CA LEU A 158 33.66 -14.42 6.57
C LEU A 158 33.54 -15.92 6.25
N ILE A 159 32.48 -16.55 6.73
CA ILE A 159 32.24 -17.99 6.53
C ILE A 159 31.05 -18.28 5.61
N ALA A 160 30.09 -17.36 5.51
CA ALA A 160 29.03 -17.44 4.52
C ALA A 160 28.43 -16.07 4.17
N THR A 161 27.87 -15.97 2.97
CA THR A 161 26.94 -14.90 2.58
C THR A 161 25.61 -15.49 2.14
N LEU A 162 24.53 -14.80 2.45
CA LEU A 162 23.17 -15.24 2.18
C LEU A 162 22.44 -14.21 1.33
N ASP A 163 21.83 -14.71 0.26
CA ASP A 163 20.90 -13.98 -0.56
C ASP A 163 19.49 -14.45 -0.23
N ILE A 164 18.65 -13.50 0.18
CA ILE A 164 17.23 -13.75 0.39
C ILE A 164 16.43 -13.07 -0.71
N GLU A 165 15.32 -13.70 -1.08
CA GLU A 165 14.35 -13.12 -1.99
C GLU A 165 12.96 -13.12 -1.37
N ASP A 166 12.12 -12.22 -1.84
CA ASP A 166 10.72 -12.12 -1.44
C ASP A 166 9.86 -12.27 -2.69
N ASP A 167 8.90 -13.19 -2.61
CA ASP A 167 8.01 -13.49 -3.71
C ASP A 167 7.05 -12.33 -3.97
N LEU A 168 6.74 -12.11 -5.26
CA LEU A 168 5.67 -11.18 -5.65
C LEU A 168 4.31 -11.73 -5.25
N LYS A 169 3.40 -10.85 -4.84
CA LYS A 169 1.98 -11.24 -4.72
C LYS A 169 1.43 -11.59 -6.10
N THR A 170 0.58 -12.60 -6.17
CA THR A 170 0.04 -13.20 -7.40
C THR A 170 -0.55 -12.21 -8.39
N ASN A 171 -1.26 -11.19 -7.89
CA ASN A 171 -1.98 -10.20 -8.71
C ASN A 171 -1.19 -8.90 -8.94
N THR A 172 0.09 -8.83 -8.57
CA THR A 172 0.86 -7.58 -8.65
C THR A 172 0.98 -7.07 -10.09
N VAL A 173 1.48 -7.93 -11.00
CA VAL A 173 1.72 -7.56 -12.41
C VAL A 173 0.42 -7.11 -13.10
N SER A 174 -0.67 -7.88 -12.90
CA SER A 174 -1.97 -7.55 -13.51
C SER A 174 -2.56 -6.27 -12.93
N THR A 175 -2.39 -6.01 -11.63
CA THR A 175 -2.86 -4.78 -10.99
C THR A 175 -2.13 -3.56 -11.52
N ILE A 176 -0.80 -3.62 -11.63
CA ILE A 176 0.00 -2.51 -12.19
C ILE A 176 -0.45 -2.22 -13.63
N ALA A 177 -0.65 -3.25 -14.46
CA ALA A 177 -1.17 -3.09 -15.82
C ALA A 177 -2.58 -2.47 -15.88
N VAL A 178 -3.47 -2.79 -14.93
CA VAL A 178 -4.77 -2.13 -14.80
C VAL A 178 -4.60 -0.66 -14.46
N LEU A 179 -3.73 -0.32 -13.50
CA LEU A 179 -3.47 1.06 -13.11
C LEU A 179 -2.91 1.90 -14.27
N HIS A 180 -1.99 1.36 -15.06
CA HIS A 180 -1.48 2.03 -16.27
C HIS A 180 -2.57 2.28 -17.31
N ARG A 181 -3.46 1.31 -17.54
CA ARG A 181 -4.62 1.51 -18.44
C ARG A 181 -5.56 2.61 -17.96
N GLN A 182 -5.58 2.88 -16.66
CA GLN A 182 -6.33 3.99 -16.07
C GLN A 182 -5.54 5.32 -16.07
N GLY A 183 -4.34 5.34 -16.64
CA GLY A 183 -3.47 6.53 -16.71
C GLY A 183 -2.78 6.87 -15.39
N ILE A 184 -2.73 5.93 -14.44
CA ILE A 184 -2.03 6.11 -13.16
C ILE A 184 -0.55 5.83 -13.34
N LYS A 185 0.29 6.78 -12.93
CA LYS A 185 1.74 6.60 -12.81
C LYS A 185 2.06 5.79 -11.56
N THR A 186 2.93 4.82 -11.70
CA THR A 186 3.35 3.93 -10.61
C THR A 186 4.80 4.22 -10.22
N ILE A 187 5.04 4.34 -8.92
CA ILE A 187 6.37 4.62 -8.38
C ILE A 187 6.71 3.55 -7.34
N LEU A 188 7.89 2.94 -7.45
CA LEU A 188 8.44 2.06 -6.42
C LEU A 188 9.29 2.90 -5.46
N LEU A 189 9.04 2.78 -4.16
CA LEU A 189 9.82 3.41 -3.11
C LEU A 189 10.34 2.32 -2.15
N SER A 190 11.65 2.16 -2.05
CA SER A 190 12.24 1.08 -1.24
C SER A 190 13.55 1.49 -0.58
N GLY A 191 13.88 0.81 0.52
CA GLY A 191 15.21 0.86 1.15
C GLY A 191 16.21 -0.13 0.55
N ASP A 192 15.76 -0.99 -0.36
CA ASP A 192 16.61 -2.00 -1.02
C ASP A 192 17.64 -1.38 -1.98
N HIS A 193 18.67 -2.16 -2.30
CA HIS A 193 19.68 -1.82 -3.29
C HIS A 193 19.10 -1.57 -4.68
N GLN A 194 19.71 -0.60 -5.37
CA GLN A 194 19.32 -0.15 -6.71
C GLN A 194 19.13 -1.33 -7.69
N LYS A 195 20.08 -2.27 -7.73
CA LYS A 195 20.06 -3.44 -8.62
C LYS A 195 18.82 -4.33 -8.41
N LYS A 196 18.40 -4.54 -7.15
CA LYS A 196 17.23 -5.34 -6.78
C LYS A 196 15.93 -4.65 -7.16
N CYS A 197 15.86 -3.34 -6.90
CA CYS A 197 14.74 -2.52 -7.34
C CYS A 197 14.56 -2.52 -8.86
N GLU A 198 15.63 -2.33 -9.62
CA GLU A 198 15.59 -2.28 -11.08
C GLU A 198 15.12 -3.62 -11.67
N ALA A 199 15.59 -4.74 -11.12
CA ALA A 199 15.15 -6.07 -11.51
C ALA A 199 13.65 -6.25 -11.26
N LEU A 200 13.16 -5.82 -10.09
CA LEU A 200 11.73 -5.88 -9.76
C LEU A 200 10.88 -4.98 -10.65
N ALA A 201 11.31 -3.72 -10.84
CA ALA A 201 10.61 -2.74 -11.64
C ALA A 201 10.49 -3.16 -13.10
N LYS A 202 11.54 -3.76 -13.69
CA LYS A 202 11.47 -4.36 -15.02
C LYS A 202 10.47 -5.52 -15.09
N LYS A 203 10.40 -6.36 -14.05
CA LYS A 203 9.49 -7.52 -14.00
C LYS A 203 8.01 -7.12 -13.95
N ILE A 204 7.68 -6.01 -13.29
CA ILE A 204 6.29 -5.57 -13.09
C ILE A 204 5.93 -4.27 -13.82
N ASN A 205 6.86 -3.73 -14.61
CA ASN A 205 6.73 -2.52 -15.43
C ASN A 205 6.50 -1.20 -14.66
N ILE A 206 7.15 -0.98 -13.52
CA ILE A 206 7.01 0.30 -12.78
C ILE A 206 7.61 1.49 -13.56
N ASP A 207 6.93 2.64 -13.56
CA ASP A 207 7.36 3.83 -14.31
C ASP A 207 8.59 4.52 -13.72
N LYS A 208 8.69 4.59 -12.39
CA LYS A 208 9.79 5.24 -11.69
C LYS A 208 10.17 4.52 -10.39
N ILE A 209 11.46 4.46 -10.09
CA ILE A 209 11.97 3.83 -8.87
C ILE A 209 12.75 4.83 -8.03
N TYR A 210 12.67 4.67 -6.71
CA TYR A 210 13.49 5.35 -5.72
C TYR A 210 13.95 4.32 -4.70
N CYS A 211 15.25 4.05 -4.69
CA CYS A 211 15.85 2.94 -3.93
C CYS A 211 16.89 3.46 -2.95
N GLU A 212 17.31 2.59 -2.03
CA GLU A 212 18.24 2.93 -0.95
C GLU A 212 17.75 4.12 -0.10
N GLN A 213 16.43 4.26 0.03
CA GLN A 213 15.82 5.36 0.77
C GLN A 213 15.62 5.01 2.24
N SER A 214 16.13 5.86 3.13
CA SER A 214 15.82 5.80 4.56
C SER A 214 14.38 6.28 4.84
N PRO A 215 13.78 5.95 6.01
CA PRO A 215 12.42 6.36 6.33
C PRO A 215 12.17 7.88 6.25
N SER A 216 13.17 8.70 6.63
CA SER A 216 13.07 10.17 6.53
C SER A 216 13.08 10.65 5.08
N GLN A 217 13.92 10.05 4.24
CA GLN A 217 13.98 10.36 2.81
C GLN A 217 12.68 9.94 2.09
N LYS A 218 12.10 8.78 2.45
CA LYS A 218 10.77 8.37 1.97
C LYS A 218 9.72 9.45 2.22
N LEU A 219 9.68 9.99 3.44
CA LEU A 219 8.71 11.03 3.81
C LEU A 219 8.90 12.33 3.03
N ILE A 220 10.15 12.78 2.87
CA ILE A 220 10.48 13.98 2.06
C ILE A 220 10.04 13.79 0.61
N LEU A 221 10.29 12.62 0.03
CA LEU A 221 9.88 12.32 -1.34
C LEU A 221 8.36 12.34 -1.50
N ILE A 222 7.61 11.74 -0.57
CA ILE A 222 6.14 11.77 -0.60
C ILE A 222 5.63 13.21 -0.52
N ASP A 223 6.19 14.04 0.37
CA ASP A 223 5.81 15.46 0.50
C ASP A 223 6.04 16.24 -0.81
N GLN A 224 7.18 16.01 -1.47
CA GLN A 224 7.49 16.60 -2.78
C GLN A 224 6.54 16.14 -3.89
N LEU A 225 6.14 14.86 -3.88
CA LEU A 225 5.21 14.31 -4.88
C LEU A 225 3.80 14.86 -4.66
N VAL A 226 3.29 14.84 -3.42
CA VAL A 226 1.98 15.36 -3.05
C VAL A 226 1.83 16.85 -3.39
N SER A 227 2.89 17.63 -3.22
CA SER A 227 2.90 19.06 -3.56
C SER A 227 2.75 19.33 -5.07
N LYS A 228 3.11 18.36 -5.92
CA LYS A 228 3.03 18.48 -7.39
C LYS A 228 1.78 17.81 -7.96
N TYR A 229 1.39 16.69 -7.36
CA TYR A 229 0.39 15.79 -7.92
C TYR A 229 -0.40 15.09 -6.80
N PRO A 230 -1.72 14.90 -6.95
CA PRO A 230 -2.50 14.05 -6.05
C PRO A 230 -1.95 12.62 -6.03
N THR A 231 -1.30 12.26 -4.93
CA THR A 231 -0.46 11.06 -4.82
C THR A 231 -0.98 10.16 -3.71
N ALA A 232 -1.24 8.91 -4.04
CA ALA A 232 -1.52 7.88 -3.05
C ALA A 232 -0.25 7.12 -2.68
N MET A 233 -0.16 6.66 -1.43
CA MET A 233 0.90 5.78 -0.94
C MET A 233 0.28 4.46 -0.51
N ALA A 234 0.80 3.33 -1.01
CA ALA A 234 0.39 1.99 -0.63
C ALA A 234 1.50 1.29 0.15
N GLY A 235 1.19 0.79 1.35
CA GLY A 235 2.16 0.21 2.28
C GLY A 235 1.54 -0.76 3.29
N ASP A 236 2.39 -1.57 3.94
CA ASP A 236 2.02 -2.38 5.11
C ASP A 236 2.15 -1.59 6.44
N GLY A 237 2.82 -0.44 6.38
CA GLY A 237 3.04 0.52 7.46
C GLY A 237 3.77 -0.03 8.68
N VAL A 238 4.66 -1.01 8.50
CA VAL A 238 5.70 -1.31 9.51
C VAL A 238 6.69 -0.15 9.58
N ASN A 239 7.16 0.32 8.42
CA ASN A 239 8.13 1.42 8.31
C ASN A 239 7.54 2.69 7.66
N ASP A 240 6.36 2.59 7.06
CA ASP A 240 5.83 3.64 6.17
C ASP A 240 4.60 4.37 6.71
N ALA A 241 4.22 4.17 7.97
CA ALA A 241 3.06 4.84 8.56
C ALA A 241 3.12 6.39 8.47
N PRO A 242 4.28 7.05 8.70
CA PRO A 242 4.39 8.49 8.47
C PRO A 242 4.18 8.89 7.00
N ALA A 243 4.64 8.06 6.06
CA ALA A 243 4.51 8.30 4.63
C ALA A 243 3.04 8.11 4.17
N LEU A 244 2.35 7.10 4.71
CA LEU A 244 0.92 6.86 4.50
C LEU A 244 0.07 8.06 4.98
N ALA A 245 0.35 8.58 6.17
CA ALA A 245 -0.39 9.71 6.72
C ALA A 245 -0.16 11.02 5.95
N LYS A 246 1.01 11.16 5.31
CA LYS A 246 1.41 12.37 4.57
C LYS A 246 0.91 12.39 3.12
N ALA A 247 0.63 11.23 2.55
CA ALA A 247 0.08 11.11 1.19
C ALA A 247 -1.30 11.79 1.07
N THR A 248 -1.70 12.14 -0.15
CA THR A 248 -3.08 12.59 -0.40
C THR A 248 -4.07 11.50 0.02
N VAL A 249 -3.75 10.24 -0.30
CA VAL A 249 -4.48 9.07 0.17
C VAL A 249 -3.48 7.98 0.55
N GLY A 250 -3.38 7.68 1.85
CA GLY A 250 -2.68 6.53 2.39
C GLY A 250 -3.54 5.27 2.29
N ILE A 251 -2.93 4.19 1.81
CA ILE A 251 -3.56 2.91 1.57
C ILE A 251 -2.79 1.83 2.33
N SER A 252 -3.45 1.25 3.32
CA SER A 252 -2.93 0.13 4.08
C SER A 252 -3.37 -1.19 3.45
N ILE A 253 -2.42 -2.10 3.24
CA ILE A 253 -2.69 -3.45 2.73
C ILE A 253 -2.90 -4.42 3.90
N SER A 254 -3.53 -5.56 3.66
CA SER A 254 -3.86 -6.54 4.70
C SER A 254 -2.60 -7.08 5.40
N ASN A 255 -2.75 -7.53 6.65
CA ASN A 255 -1.67 -7.84 7.62
C ASN A 255 -0.82 -6.62 8.05
N ALA A 256 -1.24 -5.40 7.70
CA ALA A 256 -0.60 -4.19 8.17
C ALA A 256 -0.69 -4.01 9.70
N THR A 257 0.27 -3.27 10.25
CA THR A 257 0.33 -2.97 11.67
C THR A 257 -0.88 -2.12 12.12
N GLN A 258 -1.21 -2.14 13.42
CA GLN A 258 -2.26 -1.25 13.94
C GLN A 258 -1.96 0.23 13.65
N VAL A 259 -0.69 0.62 13.67
CA VAL A 259 -0.23 1.99 13.36
C VAL A 259 -0.53 2.33 11.89
N ALA A 260 -0.30 1.41 10.97
CA ALA A 260 -0.62 1.57 9.56
C ALA A 260 -2.13 1.72 9.31
N ILE A 261 -2.93 0.87 9.96
CA ILE A 261 -4.40 0.89 9.88
C ILE A 261 -4.94 2.22 10.39
N GLN A 262 -4.36 2.78 11.46
CA GLN A 262 -4.77 4.09 11.97
C GLN A 262 -4.36 5.23 11.03
N SER A 263 -3.17 5.14 10.43
CA SER A 263 -2.58 6.19 9.59
C SER A 263 -3.18 6.27 8.17
N ALA A 264 -3.69 5.15 7.63
CA ALA A 264 -4.23 5.09 6.28
C ALA A 264 -5.71 5.49 6.20
N GLN A 265 -6.12 6.11 5.10
CA GLN A 265 -7.51 6.46 4.81
C GLN A 265 -8.26 5.33 4.10
N ILE A 266 -7.55 4.47 3.37
CA ILE A 266 -8.10 3.25 2.75
C ILE A 266 -7.41 2.02 3.34
N ILE A 267 -8.18 1.00 3.71
CA ILE A 267 -7.67 -0.26 4.24
C ILE A 267 -8.19 -1.40 3.37
N LEU A 268 -7.28 -2.20 2.81
CA LEU A 268 -7.60 -3.40 2.06
C LEU A 268 -7.56 -4.59 3.02
N LEU A 269 -8.69 -5.27 3.21
CA LEU A 269 -8.82 -6.39 4.16
C LEU A 269 -8.49 -7.75 3.55
N LYS A 270 -8.53 -7.88 2.22
CA LYS A 270 -8.23 -9.14 1.53
C LYS A 270 -6.72 -9.39 1.46
N ASN A 271 -6.28 -10.37 2.23
CA ASN A 271 -4.90 -10.84 2.23
C ASN A 271 -4.40 -11.15 0.82
N ASN A 272 -3.20 -10.67 0.52
CA ASN A 272 -2.45 -10.91 -0.72
C ASN A 272 -3.09 -10.45 -2.03
N ASP A 273 -4.16 -9.65 -1.98
CA ASP A 273 -4.84 -9.21 -3.20
C ASP A 273 -4.65 -7.72 -3.47
N LEU A 274 -3.58 -7.39 -4.19
CA LEU A 274 -3.38 -6.03 -4.71
C LEU A 274 -4.48 -5.63 -5.70
N ALA A 275 -5.26 -6.58 -6.27
CA ALA A 275 -6.35 -6.23 -7.17
C ALA A 275 -7.43 -5.38 -6.48
N ALA A 276 -7.61 -5.55 -5.17
CA ALA A 276 -8.51 -4.72 -4.36
C ALA A 276 -8.16 -3.22 -4.44
N LEU A 277 -6.89 -2.86 -4.65
CA LEU A 277 -6.47 -1.48 -4.88
C LEU A 277 -7.07 -0.91 -6.17
N SER A 278 -7.00 -1.69 -7.27
CA SER A 278 -7.58 -1.28 -8.54
C SER A 278 -9.11 -1.21 -8.48
N GLU A 279 -9.76 -2.15 -7.78
CA GLU A 279 -11.20 -2.10 -7.53
C GLU A 279 -11.60 -0.86 -6.72
N ALA A 280 -10.84 -0.53 -5.67
CA ALA A 280 -11.07 0.66 -4.85
C ALA A 280 -11.02 1.93 -5.70
N TYR A 281 -10.05 2.02 -6.62
CA TYR A 281 -9.90 3.17 -7.51
C TYR A 281 -11.08 3.29 -8.48
N LEU A 282 -11.50 2.18 -9.09
CA LEU A 282 -12.65 2.16 -10.01
C LEU A 282 -13.97 2.50 -9.31
N ILE A 283 -14.19 1.98 -8.10
CA ILE A 283 -15.36 2.35 -7.27
C ILE A 283 -15.33 3.84 -6.99
N SER A 284 -14.17 4.38 -6.62
CA SER A 284 -14.00 5.81 -6.31
C SER A 284 -14.31 6.69 -7.52
N LYS A 285 -13.73 6.37 -8.69
CA LYS A 285 -14.03 7.03 -9.98
C LYS A 285 -15.51 7.02 -10.31
N HIS A 286 -16.16 5.87 -10.26
CA HIS A 286 -17.58 5.78 -10.60
C HIS A 286 -18.48 6.49 -9.61
N THR A 287 -18.13 6.49 -8.33
CA THR A 287 -18.86 7.28 -7.33
C THR A 287 -18.74 8.76 -7.61
N LEU A 288 -17.53 9.27 -7.92
CA LEU A 288 -17.33 10.67 -8.27
C LEU A 288 -18.11 11.07 -9.53
N ILE A 289 -18.19 10.18 -10.52
CA ILE A 289 -19.03 10.39 -11.71
C ILE A 289 -20.51 10.45 -11.30
N THR A 290 -20.98 9.55 -10.44
CA THR A 290 -22.37 9.56 -9.95
C THR A 290 -22.68 10.84 -9.16
N ILE A 291 -21.77 11.31 -8.31
CA ILE A 291 -21.91 12.59 -7.60
C ILE A 291 -22.09 13.74 -8.60
N LYS A 292 -21.23 13.82 -9.61
CA LYS A 292 -21.33 14.85 -10.66
C LYS A 292 -22.65 14.78 -11.43
N GLN A 293 -23.11 13.57 -11.76
CA GLN A 293 -24.41 13.37 -12.41
C GLN A 293 -25.57 13.79 -11.50
N ASN A 294 -25.52 13.45 -10.22
CA ASN A 294 -26.56 13.81 -9.27
C ASN A 294 -26.63 15.33 -9.07
N LEU A 295 -25.49 16.00 -8.95
CA LEU A 295 -25.44 17.47 -8.88
C LEU A 295 -25.96 18.09 -10.16
N PHE A 296 -25.60 17.55 -11.33
CA PHE A 296 -26.15 18.01 -12.60
C PHE A 296 -27.69 17.94 -12.60
N TRP A 297 -28.27 16.79 -12.25
CA TRP A 297 -29.73 16.64 -12.18
C TRP A 297 -30.35 17.54 -11.12
N ALA A 298 -29.73 17.67 -9.96
CA ALA A 298 -30.21 18.52 -8.87
C ALA A 298 -30.30 20.02 -9.26
N PHE A 299 -29.46 20.49 -10.18
CA PHE A 299 -29.49 21.89 -10.65
C PHE A 299 -30.21 22.09 -11.98
N PHE A 300 -30.24 21.06 -12.84
CA PHE A 300 -30.80 21.15 -14.19
C PHE A 300 -32.25 21.64 -14.18
N TYR A 301 -33.08 21.11 -13.27
CA TYR A 301 -34.47 21.52 -13.15
C TYR A 301 -34.62 22.96 -12.68
N ASN A 302 -33.84 23.40 -11.69
CA ASN A 302 -33.88 24.76 -11.17
C ASN A 302 -33.50 25.78 -12.26
N ILE A 303 -32.46 25.48 -13.07
CA ILE A 303 -32.01 26.34 -14.17
C ILE A 303 -33.12 26.57 -15.20
N ILE A 304 -33.92 25.55 -15.52
CA ILE A 304 -35.02 25.67 -16.48
C ILE A 304 -36.26 26.29 -15.84
N ALA A 305 -36.59 25.89 -14.61
CA ALA A 305 -37.84 26.27 -13.96
C ALA A 305 -37.83 27.73 -13.45
N ILE A 306 -36.67 28.30 -13.10
CA ILE A 306 -36.57 29.71 -12.66
C ILE A 306 -37.01 30.70 -13.76
N PRO A 307 -36.48 30.66 -15.00
CA PRO A 307 -36.95 31.51 -16.08
C PRO A 307 -38.44 31.36 -16.38
N VAL A 308 -38.94 30.11 -16.41
CA VAL A 308 -40.36 29.84 -16.69
C VAL A 308 -41.27 30.39 -15.58
N ALA A 309 -40.83 30.27 -14.32
CA ALA A 309 -41.53 30.87 -13.18
C ALA A 309 -41.47 32.41 -13.18
N ALA A 310 -40.35 32.99 -13.63
CA ALA A 310 -40.20 34.44 -13.77
C ALA A 310 -41.11 35.03 -14.85
N LEU A 311 -41.37 34.28 -15.92
CA LEU A 311 -42.35 34.62 -16.95
C LEU A 311 -43.81 34.42 -16.50
N GLY A 312 -44.05 33.96 -15.26
CA GLY A 312 -45.39 33.70 -14.72
C GLY A 312 -46.07 32.45 -15.27
N LEU A 313 -45.34 31.61 -16.03
CA LEU A 313 -45.88 30.45 -16.73
C LEU A 313 -45.88 29.17 -15.89
N LEU A 314 -45.33 29.21 -14.67
CA LEU A 314 -45.11 28.02 -13.86
C LEU A 314 -46.00 28.00 -12.61
N ASN A 315 -46.90 27.03 -12.56
CA ASN A 315 -47.74 26.78 -11.40
C ASN A 315 -46.91 26.18 -10.25
N PRO A 316 -46.94 26.76 -9.03
CA PRO A 316 -46.19 26.26 -7.88
C PRO A 316 -46.34 24.76 -7.60
N MET A 317 -47.51 24.16 -7.86
CA MET A 317 -47.73 22.72 -7.69
C MET A 317 -46.90 21.87 -8.65
N ILE A 318 -46.75 22.32 -9.90
CA ILE A 318 -45.93 21.65 -10.91
C ILE A 318 -44.44 21.80 -10.54
N GLY A 319 -44.05 22.96 -10.00
CA GLY A 319 -42.71 23.18 -9.45
C GLY A 319 -42.38 22.23 -8.30
N ALA A 320 -43.31 22.02 -7.37
CA ALA A 320 -43.12 21.08 -6.26
C ALA A 320 -43.01 19.62 -6.73
N LEU A 321 -43.85 19.20 -7.70
CA LEU A 321 -43.80 17.85 -8.27
C LEU A 321 -42.47 17.58 -8.99
N THR A 322 -41.98 18.54 -9.76
CA THR A 322 -40.69 18.42 -10.47
C THR A 322 -39.51 18.33 -9.52
N MET A 323 -39.54 19.04 -8.39
CA MET A 323 -38.54 18.90 -7.33
C MET A 323 -38.53 17.48 -6.73
N ALA A 324 -39.70 16.93 -6.41
CA ALA A 324 -39.79 15.56 -5.88
C ALA A 324 -39.28 14.50 -6.87
N LEU A 325 -39.53 14.68 -8.18
CA LEU A 325 -39.00 13.80 -9.22
C LEU A 325 -37.47 13.87 -9.31
N SER A 326 -36.87 15.04 -9.11
CA SER A 326 -35.41 15.20 -9.06
C SER A 326 -34.79 14.36 -7.93
N ASP A 327 -35.41 14.33 -6.75
CA ASP A 327 -34.94 13.51 -5.62
C ASP A 327 -34.94 12.02 -5.98
N VAL A 328 -36.00 11.53 -6.63
CA VAL A 328 -36.11 10.14 -7.08
C VAL A 328 -35.02 9.79 -8.09
N ILE A 329 -34.73 10.70 -9.05
CA ILE A 329 -33.67 10.49 -10.05
C ILE A 329 -32.30 10.41 -9.38
N VAL A 330 -32.00 11.31 -8.46
CA VAL A 330 -30.72 11.34 -7.71
C VAL A 330 -30.54 10.05 -6.91
N ILE A 331 -31.57 9.62 -6.15
CA ILE A 331 -31.53 8.38 -5.37
C ILE A 331 -31.37 7.16 -6.29
N GLY A 332 -32.17 7.09 -7.37
CA GLY A 332 -32.10 6.00 -8.34
C GLY A 332 -30.74 5.89 -9.02
N ASN A 333 -30.15 7.02 -9.41
CA ASN A 333 -28.81 7.06 -10.01
C ASN A 333 -27.72 6.62 -9.01
N SER A 334 -27.83 7.02 -7.74
CA SER A 334 -26.96 6.54 -6.66
C SER A 334 -27.07 5.01 -6.50
N ILE A 335 -28.28 4.46 -6.47
CA ILE A 335 -28.49 3.00 -6.32
C ILE A 335 -27.92 2.21 -7.51
N ARG A 336 -27.97 2.76 -8.73
CA ARG A 336 -27.37 2.15 -9.93
C ARG A 336 -25.89 1.81 -9.75
N LEU A 337 -25.17 2.60 -8.94
CA LEU A 337 -23.77 2.33 -8.61
C LEU A 337 -23.57 0.97 -7.91
N LYS A 338 -24.58 0.40 -7.25
CA LYS A 338 -24.47 -0.89 -6.56
C LYS A 338 -24.13 -2.05 -7.51
N ASN A 339 -24.72 -2.06 -8.71
CA ASN A 339 -24.65 -3.18 -9.66
C ASN A 339 -23.84 -2.86 -10.92
N LYS A 340 -23.32 -1.64 -11.06
CA LYS A 340 -22.58 -1.20 -12.24
C LYS A 340 -21.32 -2.06 -12.44
N LYS A 341 -21.06 -2.55 -13.66
CA LYS A 341 -19.80 -3.24 -13.96
C LYS A 341 -18.63 -2.26 -13.82
N LEU A 342 -17.58 -2.67 -13.11
CA LEU A 342 -16.31 -1.95 -13.00
C LEU A 342 -15.45 -2.52 -14.12
N SER A 343 -15.38 -1.84 -15.25
CA SER A 343 -14.52 -2.20 -16.37
C SER A 343 -13.76 -0.97 -16.84
#